data_AF-A0A951Z1T3-F1
#
_entry.id   AF-A0A951Z1T3-F1
#
_cell.length_a   1.000
_cell.length_b   1.000
_cell.length_c   1.000
_cell.angle_alpha   90.00
_cell.angle_beta   90.00
_cell.angle_gamma   90.00
#
_symmetry.space_group_name_H-M   'P 1'
#
loop_
_entity.id
_entity.type
_entity.pdbx_description
1 polymer ?
#
loop_
_entity_poly.entity_id
_entity_poly.type
_entity_poly.pdbx_seq_one_letter_code
_entity_poly.pdbx_strand_id
1 'polypeptide(L)'
;MIDARRRTLISAGAALAGAAALPAAHAQNAPVEGRDYRLVSPPQPTEAPAGKIEVIEFFWYGCPHCNALEPVLKQWLSKLPSDVFFKRVHVPFGDRRHQQLYYTLESMGLDEKLDDVV
;
A
#
# COMPACT_ATOMS: atom_id res chain seq x y z
N MET A 1 -70.48 -13.97 -18.92
CA MET A 1 -70.37 -12.50 -18.80
C MET A 1 -69.42 -12.23 -17.65
N ILE A 2 -68.15 -11.94 -17.95
CA ILE A 2 -67.56 -10.57 -17.96
C ILE A 2 -67.43 -10.07 -16.51
N ASP A 3 -66.23 -9.61 -16.13
CA ASP A 3 -65.86 -8.97 -14.85
C ASP A 3 -65.30 -9.80 -13.67
N ALA A 4 -64.22 -10.54 -13.90
CA ALA A 4 -63.23 -10.77 -12.83
C ALA A 4 -61.77 -10.51 -13.25
N ARG A 5 -61.53 -10.09 -14.50
CA ARG A 5 -60.20 -9.68 -15.00
C ARG A 5 -59.86 -8.20 -14.69
N ARG A 6 -60.32 -7.67 -13.55
CA ARG A 6 -60.11 -6.26 -13.17
C ARG A 6 -59.67 -6.11 -11.71
N ARG A 7 -58.76 -6.96 -11.26
CA ARG A 7 -58.00 -6.78 -10.01
C ARG A 7 -56.48 -6.90 -10.22
N THR A 8 -56.03 -6.59 -11.42
CA THR A 8 -54.65 -6.17 -11.64
C THR A 8 -54.59 -4.67 -11.33
N LEU A 9 -53.52 -4.24 -10.65
CA LEU A 9 -53.12 -2.85 -10.36
C LEU A 9 -53.53 -2.30 -8.97
N ILE A 10 -52.77 -2.66 -7.94
CA ILE A 10 -52.38 -1.72 -6.86
C ILE A 10 -50.87 -1.91 -6.61
N SER A 11 -50.09 -1.04 -7.26
CA SER A 11 -48.80 -0.44 -6.83
C SER A 11 -47.92 -1.25 -5.84
N ALA A 12 -46.77 -1.81 -6.20
CA ALA A 12 -45.53 -1.13 -6.65
C ALA A 12 -45.17 0.11 -5.80
N GLY A 13 -44.38 -0.08 -4.74
CA GLY A 13 -43.80 1.03 -3.99
C GLY A 13 -42.91 0.56 -2.86
N ALA A 14 -41.70 1.13 -2.79
CA ALA A 14 -40.70 1.01 -1.72
C ALA A 14 -39.72 -0.18 -1.78
N ALA A 15 -38.90 -0.24 -2.83
CA ALA A 15 -37.60 -0.93 -2.74
C ALA A 15 -36.56 -0.28 -3.66
N LEU A 16 -36.26 1.02 -3.51
CA LEU A 16 -35.13 1.68 -4.19
C LEU A 16 -34.75 2.97 -3.45
N ALA A 17 -34.05 2.84 -2.31
CA ALA A 17 -33.43 4.00 -1.65
C ALA A 17 -32.14 3.64 -0.89
N GLY A 18 -31.32 2.72 -1.44
CA GLY A 18 -30.09 2.25 -0.78
C GLY A 18 -28.80 2.39 -1.58
N ALA A 19 -28.82 2.90 -2.82
CA ALA A 19 -27.67 2.80 -3.72
C ALA A 19 -26.78 4.06 -3.80
N ALA A 20 -26.91 5.02 -2.88
CA ALA A 20 -26.22 6.31 -2.99
C ALA A 20 -25.28 6.57 -1.82
N ALA A 21 -24.21 5.77 -1.68
CA ALA A 21 -22.97 6.17 -1.00
C ALA A 21 -21.89 5.07 -1.11
N LEU A 22 -21.61 4.55 -2.31
CA LEU A 22 -20.30 3.93 -2.52
C LEU A 22 -19.32 5.07 -2.79
N PRO A 23 -18.19 5.17 -2.06
CA PRO A 23 -17.13 6.07 -2.44
C PRO A 23 -16.76 5.77 -3.89
N ALA A 24 -16.82 6.79 -4.75
CA ALA A 24 -16.30 6.63 -6.10
C ALA A 24 -14.82 6.28 -5.96
N ALA A 25 -14.48 5.02 -6.24
CA ALA A 25 -13.09 4.62 -6.37
C ALA A 25 -12.52 5.47 -7.51
N HIS A 26 -11.66 6.44 -7.18
CA HIS A 26 -10.86 7.11 -8.18
C HIS A 26 -9.97 6.04 -8.80
N ALA A 27 -10.37 5.52 -9.97
CA ALA A 27 -9.55 4.62 -10.75
C ALA A 27 -8.32 5.44 -11.21
N GLN A 28 -7.23 5.34 -10.46
CA GLN A 28 -5.93 5.67 -11.02
C GLN A 28 -5.71 4.75 -12.22
N ASN A 29 -5.25 5.31 -13.34
CA ASN A 29 -4.88 4.51 -14.50
C ASN A 29 -3.91 3.41 -14.06
N ALA A 30 -3.97 2.23 -14.70
CA ALA A 30 -3.01 1.17 -14.42
C ALA A 30 -1.57 1.68 -14.60
N PRO A 31 -0.62 1.29 -13.74
CA PRO A 31 0.78 1.66 -13.89
C PRO A 31 1.34 1.23 -15.26
N VAL A 32 2.15 2.09 -15.87
CA VAL A 32 2.73 1.88 -17.20
C VAL A 32 4.25 1.67 -17.09
N GLU A 33 4.73 0.56 -17.62
CA GLU A 33 6.17 0.27 -17.70
C GLU A 33 6.90 1.36 -18.50
N GLY A 34 8.07 1.78 -18.02
CA GLY A 34 8.88 2.84 -18.63
C GLY A 34 8.50 4.26 -18.19
N ARG A 35 7.32 4.45 -17.58
CA ARG A 35 6.90 5.72 -16.97
C ARG A 35 6.80 5.63 -15.45
N ASP A 36 5.97 4.69 -14.96
CA ASP A 36 5.62 4.59 -13.55
C ASP A 36 6.52 3.57 -12.82
N TYR A 37 7.02 2.56 -13.54
CA TYR A 37 7.98 1.57 -13.02
C TYR A 37 8.90 1.05 -14.12
N ARG A 38 9.94 0.30 -13.72
CA ARG A 38 10.81 -0.48 -14.63
C ARG A 38 10.99 -1.88 -14.07
N LEU A 39 11.03 -2.87 -14.96
CA LEU A 39 11.39 -4.23 -14.57
C LEU A 39 12.89 -4.30 -14.26
N VAL A 40 13.21 -4.92 -13.12
CA VAL A 40 14.59 -5.27 -12.78
C VAL A 40 14.91 -6.59 -13.49
N SER A 41 15.93 -6.57 -14.34
CA SER A 41 16.37 -7.74 -15.11
C SER A 41 17.86 -8.00 -14.85
N PRO A 42 18.23 -9.18 -14.33
CA PRO A 42 17.35 -10.30 -13.98
C PRO A 42 16.49 -10.01 -12.72
N PRO A 43 15.36 -10.72 -12.53
CA PRO A 43 14.62 -10.68 -11.27
C PRO A 43 15.54 -10.98 -10.09
N GLN A 44 15.38 -10.23 -9.01
CA GLN A 44 16.18 -10.41 -7.79
C GLN A 44 15.51 -11.44 -6.87
N PRO A 45 16.28 -12.21 -6.09
CA PRO A 45 15.72 -13.07 -5.06
C PRO A 45 15.01 -12.24 -3.99
N THR A 46 13.90 -12.76 -3.48
CA THR A 46 13.12 -12.13 -2.40
C THR A 46 13.37 -12.84 -1.07
N GLU A 47 13.27 -12.11 0.04
CA GLU A 47 13.35 -12.67 1.39
C GLU A 47 11.96 -12.90 2.01
N ALA A 48 10.90 -12.37 1.38
CA ALA A 48 9.53 -12.54 1.81
C ALA A 48 9.11 -14.02 1.95
N PRO A 49 8.29 -14.36 2.96
CA PRO A 49 7.67 -15.68 3.06
C PRO A 49 6.92 -16.08 1.79
N ALA A 50 6.86 -17.39 1.52
CA ALA A 50 6.18 -17.92 0.34
C ALA A 50 4.73 -17.40 0.24
N GLY A 51 4.36 -16.91 -0.95
CA GLY A 51 3.04 -16.35 -1.22
C GLY A 51 2.87 -14.87 -0.83
N LYS A 52 3.90 -14.21 -0.29
CA LYS A 52 3.88 -12.76 -0.04
C LYS A 52 4.58 -11.97 -1.14
N ILE A 53 4.12 -10.74 -1.32
CA ILE A 53 4.70 -9.72 -2.20
C ILE A 53 5.72 -8.93 -1.37
N GLU A 54 6.99 -8.96 -1.79
CA GLU A 54 8.03 -8.15 -1.17
C GLU A 54 8.02 -6.72 -1.71
N VAL A 55 8.01 -5.75 -0.80
CA VAL A 55 8.22 -4.34 -1.12
C VAL A 55 9.42 -3.85 -0.33
N ILE A 56 10.45 -3.38 -1.04
CA ILE A 56 11.69 -2.88 -0.45
C ILE A 56 11.76 -1.37 -0.63
N GLU A 57 11.99 -0.65 0.47
CA GLU A 57 12.47 0.71 0.41
C GLU A 57 14.00 0.74 0.59
N PHE A 58 14.70 1.31 -0.39
CA PHE A 58 16.12 1.64 -0.26
C PHE A 58 16.26 3.07 0.25
N PHE A 59 16.87 3.24 1.42
CA PHE A 59 16.92 4.54 2.08
C PHE A 59 18.27 4.81 2.74
N TRP A 60 18.43 6.03 3.26
CA TRP A 60 19.56 6.44 4.09
C TRP A 60 19.09 7.59 4.99
N TYR A 61 19.44 7.60 6.28
CA TYR A 61 19.04 8.66 7.21
C TYR A 61 19.40 10.10 6.76
N GLY A 62 20.44 10.28 5.93
CA GLY A 62 20.82 11.59 5.39
C GLY A 62 20.09 12.00 4.11
N CYS A 63 19.15 11.20 3.61
CA CYS A 63 18.45 11.42 2.35
C CYS A 63 17.24 12.34 2.54
N PRO A 64 17.25 13.59 2.02
CA PRO A 64 16.13 14.52 2.19
C PRO A 64 14.84 14.05 1.49
N HIS A 65 14.95 13.32 0.39
CA HIS A 65 13.79 12.76 -0.31
C HIS A 65 13.15 11.60 0.46
N CYS A 66 13.97 10.81 1.16
CA CYS A 66 13.51 9.71 1.99
C CYS A 66 12.76 10.28 3.20
N ASN A 67 13.33 11.27 3.88
CA ASN A 67 12.66 12.00 4.96
C ASN A 67 11.31 12.60 4.51
N ALA A 68 11.26 13.23 3.32
CA ALA A 68 10.02 13.76 2.78
C ALA A 68 8.96 12.68 2.46
N LEU A 69 9.39 11.44 2.17
CA LEU A 69 8.51 10.30 1.88
C LEU A 69 7.93 9.67 3.17
N GLU A 70 8.70 9.65 4.27
CA GLU A 70 8.36 8.93 5.51
C GLU A 70 6.93 9.16 6.03
N PRO A 71 6.38 10.40 6.10
CA PRO A 71 5.03 10.60 6.61
C PRO A 71 3.95 9.91 5.77
N VAL A 72 4.15 9.83 4.45
CA VAL A 72 3.24 9.18 3.51
C VAL A 72 3.45 7.67 3.54
N LEU A 73 4.70 7.22 3.63
CA LEU A 73 5.05 5.81 3.74
C LEU A 73 4.45 5.20 5.01
N LYS A 74 4.62 5.81 6.19
CA LYS A 74 4.03 5.34 7.45
C LYS A 74 2.51 5.20 7.38
N GLN A 75 1.83 6.14 6.71
CA GLN A 75 0.39 6.05 6.47
C GLN A 75 0.01 4.87 5.57
N TRP A 76 0.82 4.58 4.54
CA TRP A 76 0.61 3.43 3.67
C TRP A 76 0.90 2.11 4.40
N LEU A 77 1.99 2.03 5.18
CA LEU A 77 2.35 0.86 5.98
C LEU A 77 1.25 0.43 6.94
N SER A 78 0.58 1.39 7.59
CA SER A 78 -0.55 1.11 8.51
C SER A 78 -1.79 0.48 7.83
N LYS A 79 -1.84 0.45 6.50
CA LYS A 79 -2.97 -0.02 5.69
C LYS A 79 -2.60 -1.21 4.79
N LEU A 80 -1.43 -1.82 5.01
CA LEU A 80 -0.99 -2.91 4.17
C LEU A 80 -1.92 -4.12 4.24
N PRO A 81 -2.23 -4.75 3.08
CA PRO A 81 -2.88 -6.05 3.08
C PRO A 81 -1.92 -7.13 3.60
N SER A 82 -2.48 -8.26 4.05
CA SER A 82 -1.73 -9.31 4.75
C SER A 82 -0.74 -10.07 3.86
N ASP A 83 -0.89 -9.97 2.54
CA ASP A 83 -0.03 -10.55 1.52
C ASP A 83 1.22 -9.71 1.22
N VAL A 84 1.35 -8.50 1.78
CA VAL A 84 2.55 -7.66 1.60
C VAL A 84 3.54 -7.89 2.74
N PHE A 85 4.81 -8.04 2.36
CA PHE A 85 5.97 -8.05 3.25
C PHE A 85 6.83 -6.82 2.93
N PHE A 86 6.82 -5.84 3.83
CA PHE A 86 7.62 -4.63 3.69
C PHE A 86 8.93 -4.76 4.46
N LYS A 87 10.04 -4.32 3.84
CA LYS A 87 11.34 -4.19 4.51
C LYS A 87 12.08 -2.95 4.03
N ARG A 88 12.99 -2.45 4.87
CA ARG A 88 13.91 -1.38 4.50
C ARG A 88 15.32 -1.94 4.28
N VAL A 89 16.06 -1.30 3.38
CA VAL A 89 17.46 -1.60 3.11
C VAL A 89 18.25 -0.30 3.10
N HIS A 90 19.19 -0.16 4.04
CA HIS A 90 19.99 1.05 4.13
C HIS A 90 21.13 1.05 3.09
N VAL A 91 21.18 2.08 2.24
CA VAL A 91 22.22 2.29 1.22
C VAL A 91 23.43 3.02 1.82
N PRO A 92 24.66 2.47 1.75
CA PRO A 92 25.85 3.10 2.30
C PRO A 92 26.48 4.01 1.24
N PHE A 93 26.08 5.28 1.17
CA PHE A 93 26.70 6.29 0.30
C PHE A 93 28.10 6.69 0.81
N GLY A 94 29.06 5.78 0.77
CA GLY A 94 30.46 5.98 1.19
C GLY A 94 30.69 5.95 2.71
N ASP A 95 29.73 6.40 3.51
CA ASP A 95 29.74 6.28 4.97
C ASP A 95 28.83 5.14 5.44
N ARG A 96 29.40 4.20 6.20
CA ARG A 96 28.69 3.01 6.70
C ARG A 96 28.13 3.20 8.11
N ARG A 97 28.42 4.30 8.80
CA ARG A 97 27.95 4.51 10.19
C ARG A 97 26.43 4.51 10.28
N HIS A 98 25.75 5.17 9.34
CA HIS A 98 24.29 5.19 9.29
C HIS A 98 23.70 3.80 8.98
N GLN A 99 24.36 3.05 8.10
CA GLN A 99 23.99 1.66 7.80
C GLN A 99 24.15 0.76 9.03
N GLN A 100 25.28 0.87 9.74
CA GLN A 100 25.53 0.13 10.97
C GLN A 100 24.52 0.48 12.05
N LEU A 101 24.18 1.77 12.19
CA LEU A 101 23.15 2.22 13.10
C LEU A 101 21.80 1.56 12.78
N TYR A 102 21.34 1.64 11.52
CA TYR A 102 20.07 1.03 11.09
C TYR A 102 19.99 -0.46 11.45
N TYR A 103 20.97 -1.26 11.02
CA TYR A 103 20.94 -2.71 11.25
C TYR A 103 21.12 -3.08 12.73
N THR A 104 21.82 -2.24 13.51
CA THR A 104 21.86 -2.42 14.97
C THR A 104 20.47 -2.22 15.57
N LEU A 105 19.77 -1.14 15.21
CA LEU A 105 18.42 -0.87 15.69
C LEU A 105 17.41 -1.94 15.25
N GLU A 106 17.50 -2.39 14.01
CA GLU A 106 16.66 -3.48 13.46
C GLU A 106 16.87 -4.77 14.26
N SER A 107 18.13 -5.16 14.54
CA SER A 107 18.42 -6.36 15.34
C SER A 107 17.90 -6.28 16.78
N MET A 108 17.69 -5.05 17.28
CA MET A 108 17.13 -4.77 18.60
C MET A 108 15.60 -4.61 18.58
N GLY A 109 14.96 -4.57 17.40
CA GLY A 109 13.55 -4.24 17.23
C GLY A 109 13.21 -2.80 17.64
N LEU A 110 14.16 -1.88 17.45
CA LEU A 110 14.03 -0.46 17.82
C LEU A 110 14.02 0.50 16.62
N ASP A 111 14.19 -0.02 15.40
CA ASP A 111 14.24 0.74 14.16
C ASP A 111 12.98 1.59 13.97
N GLU A 112 11.78 1.01 14.01
CA GLU A 112 10.53 1.76 13.85
C GLU A 112 10.32 2.82 14.94
N LYS A 113 10.71 2.50 16.18
CA LYS A 113 10.54 3.39 17.33
C LYS A 113 11.45 4.63 17.26
N LEU A 114 12.65 4.47 16.71
CA LEU A 114 13.68 5.50 16.71
C LEU A 114 13.85 6.18 15.35
N ASP A 115 13.16 5.71 14.33
CA ASP A 115 13.22 6.24 12.96
C ASP A 115 13.01 7.76 12.88
N ASP A 116 12.08 8.34 13.65
CA ASP A 116 11.82 9.79 13.66
C ASP A 116 12.87 10.62 14.43
N VAL A 117 13.80 9.96 15.12
CA VAL A 117 14.80 10.59 16.01
C VAL A 117 16.21 10.56 15.41
N VAL A 118 16.44 9.70 14.41
CA VAL A 118 17.74 9.50 13.76
C VAL A 118 17.96 10.49 12.62
#